data_AF-A0A0V0HYY2-F1
#
_entry.id   AF-A0A0V0HYY2-F1
#
_cell.length_a   1.000
_cell.length_b   1.000
_cell.length_c   1.000
_cell.angle_alpha   90.00
_cell.angle_beta   90.00
_cell.angle_gamma   90.00
#
_symmetry.space_group_name_H-M   'P 1'
#
loop_
_entity.id
_entity.type
_entity.pdbx_description
1 polymer ?
#
loop_
_entity_poly.entity_id
_entity_poly.type
_entity_poly.pdbx_seq_one_letter_code
_entity_poly.pdbx_strand_id
1 'polypeptide(L)'
;MNKENVQTRSVKFSDSMRTGCSYMKIKFKDGKMRVEKVKDSAEDSLLSSELNLDVLKEARMFHFNSEVLTSSSMRSTLFKAITLSKKFGGLIFFDLNLPLPLWRSRDETRDLIKKAWQQANIIEVSRQELEFLLDEEHYERKRNYRPQYYAENYEQTKQRRNYYHYTPEEIAPLWHDGLKLLFVTDGTLRIHYYSPSFDGVVVGTEDVLITPFTCDRTGSGDAVVAGIMRKLTTQPEMYHDQDVLERQLRFA
;
A
#
# COMPACT_ATOMS: atom_id res chain seq x y z
N MET A 1 10.49 17.05 -4.84
CA MET A 1 9.40 17.03 -5.84
C MET A 1 9.82 17.69 -7.16
N ASN A 2 9.98 19.02 -7.25
CA ASN A 2 10.31 19.66 -8.54
C ASN A 2 11.62 19.17 -9.19
N LYS A 3 12.68 18.92 -8.40
CA LYS A 3 13.95 18.35 -8.91
C LYS A 3 13.78 16.96 -9.54
N GLU A 4 12.79 16.20 -9.07
CA GLU A 4 12.44 14.86 -9.56
C GLU A 4 11.34 14.92 -10.65
N ASN A 5 11.08 16.10 -11.21
CA ASN A 5 10.06 16.34 -12.23
C ASN A 5 8.61 16.01 -11.78
N VAL A 6 8.34 16.04 -10.49
CA VAL A 6 6.98 15.91 -9.96
C VAL A 6 6.28 17.26 -9.99
N GLN A 7 5.09 17.32 -10.61
CA GLN A 7 4.27 18.53 -10.64
C GLN A 7 3.74 18.86 -9.24
N THR A 8 3.93 20.12 -8.81
CA THR A 8 3.57 20.58 -7.46
C THR A 8 2.43 21.61 -7.42
N ARG A 9 1.73 21.85 -8.53
CA ARG A 9 0.65 22.85 -8.63
C ARG A 9 -0.60 22.55 -7.77
N SER A 10 -0.70 21.35 -7.21
CA SER A 10 -1.74 20.98 -6.24
C SER A 10 -1.27 21.03 -4.79
N VAL A 11 0.01 21.33 -4.53
CA VAL A 11 0.54 21.46 -3.17
C VAL A 11 0.03 22.77 -2.57
N LYS A 12 -0.51 22.69 -1.35
CA LYS A 12 -0.97 23.83 -0.57
C LYS A 12 -0.04 24.06 0.61
N PHE A 13 0.17 25.34 0.92
CA PHE A 13 0.94 25.76 2.08
C PHE A 13 -0.03 26.30 3.11
N SER A 14 0.14 25.87 4.36
CA SER A 14 -0.62 26.40 5.49
C SER A 14 0.24 27.39 6.25
N ASP A 15 -0.32 28.56 6.55
CA ASP A 15 0.33 29.57 7.39
C ASP A 15 0.20 29.25 8.90
N SER A 16 -0.72 28.34 9.27
CA SER A 16 -1.06 28.03 10.66
C SER A 16 -0.56 26.68 11.15
N MET A 17 -0.22 25.77 10.24
CA MET A 17 0.20 24.39 10.54
C MET A 17 1.66 24.16 10.16
N ARG A 18 2.37 23.33 10.93
CA ARG A 18 3.73 22.92 10.59
C ARG A 18 3.71 21.72 9.66
N THR A 19 4.68 21.64 8.75
CA THR A 19 4.97 20.42 7.99
C THR A 19 5.23 19.27 8.95
N GLY A 20 4.67 18.11 8.63
CA GLY A 20 4.83 16.88 9.41
C GLY A 20 6.28 16.44 9.42
N CYS A 21 6.75 16.07 10.61
CA CYS A 21 8.07 15.50 10.78
C CYS A 21 7.93 14.13 11.46
N SER A 22 8.63 13.14 10.93
CA SER A 22 8.73 11.82 11.54
C SER A 22 10.13 11.66 12.12
N TYR A 23 10.24 11.46 13.43
CA TYR A 23 11.51 11.20 14.08
C TYR A 23 11.68 9.70 14.24
N MET A 24 12.48 9.10 13.35
CA MET A 24 12.92 7.72 13.50
C MET A 24 14.08 7.68 14.49
N LYS A 25 13.80 7.35 15.74
CA LYS A 25 14.84 7.07 16.73
C LYS A 25 15.02 5.57 16.87
N ILE A 26 16.07 5.03 16.27
CA ILE A 26 16.46 3.63 16.43
C ILE A 26 16.95 3.45 17.88
N LYS A 27 16.03 3.17 18.81
CA LYS A 27 16.31 2.70 20.17
C LYS A 27 16.13 1.20 20.20
N PHE A 28 17.17 0.46 20.55
CA PHE A 28 17.03 -0.96 20.88
C PHE A 28 16.58 -1.08 22.34
N LYS A 29 15.30 -1.34 22.58
CA LYS A 29 14.78 -1.81 23.88
C LYS A 29 13.93 -3.03 23.60
N ASP A 30 14.31 -4.18 24.17
CA ASP A 30 13.66 -5.47 23.96
C ASP A 30 13.55 -5.89 22.47
N GLY A 31 14.50 -5.44 21.62
CA GLY A 31 14.56 -5.79 20.19
C GLY A 31 13.51 -5.12 19.29
N LYS A 32 12.73 -4.14 19.78
CA LYS A 32 11.69 -3.45 18.97
C LYS A 32 12.07 -2.01 18.64
N MET A 33 11.96 -1.63 17.37
CA MET A 33 12.10 -0.27 16.87
C MET A 33 10.94 0.61 17.37
N ARG A 34 11.23 1.85 17.80
CA ARG A 34 10.20 2.84 18.17
C ARG A 34 10.21 4.00 17.19
N VAL A 35 9.05 4.39 16.70
CA VAL A 35 8.83 5.56 15.84
C VAL A 35 7.98 6.56 16.62
N GLU A 36 8.41 7.82 16.68
CA GLU A 36 7.64 8.92 17.29
C GLU A 36 7.21 9.87 16.17
N LYS A 37 5.89 9.96 15.91
CA LYS A 37 5.29 10.91 14.95
C LYS A 37 5.06 12.25 15.65
N VAL A 38 5.32 13.36 14.94
CA VAL A 38 4.92 14.69 15.42
C VAL A 38 3.40 14.85 15.37
N LYS A 39 2.85 15.46 16.42
CA LYS A 39 1.43 15.79 16.58
C LYS A 39 0.98 16.82 15.52
N ASP A 40 -0.30 16.79 15.14
CA ASP A 40 -1.04 17.72 14.26
C ASP A 40 -0.19 18.46 13.19
N SER A 41 -0.21 17.97 11.96
CA SER A 41 0.60 18.53 10.86
C SER A 41 -0.23 19.00 9.67
N ALA A 42 0.39 19.81 8.80
CA ALA A 42 -0.27 20.43 7.65
C ALA A 42 -0.87 19.39 6.68
N GLU A 43 -0.25 18.21 6.57
CA GLU A 43 -0.70 17.10 5.72
C GLU A 43 -2.08 16.57 6.14
N ASP A 44 -2.46 16.72 7.42
CA ASP A 44 -3.74 16.26 7.97
C ASP A 44 -4.86 17.33 7.88
N SER A 45 -4.64 18.41 7.13
CA SER A 45 -5.50 19.61 7.13
C SER A 45 -6.08 20.03 5.77
N LEU A 46 -5.85 19.26 4.70
CA LEU A 46 -6.35 19.59 3.36
C LEU A 46 -7.89 19.60 3.30
N LEU A 47 -8.45 20.72 2.87
CA LEU A 47 -9.88 20.91 2.74
C LEU A 47 -10.40 20.50 1.35
N SER A 48 -11.66 20.07 1.33
CA SER A 48 -12.39 19.72 0.11
C SER A 48 -12.50 20.86 -0.92
N SER A 49 -12.37 22.11 -0.48
CA SER A 49 -12.34 23.30 -1.34
C SER A 49 -11.00 23.55 -2.00
N GLU A 50 -9.93 22.93 -1.49
CA GLU A 50 -8.56 23.09 -1.97
C GLU A 50 -8.17 22.07 -3.04
N LEU A 51 -9.03 21.08 -3.30
CA LEU A 51 -8.85 20.10 -4.35
C LEU A 51 -8.71 20.77 -5.72
N ASN A 52 -7.59 20.49 -6.38
CA ASN A 52 -7.34 20.98 -7.74
C ASN A 52 -8.03 20.07 -8.76
N LEU A 53 -9.18 20.52 -9.26
CA LEU A 53 -10.00 19.77 -10.23
C LEU A 53 -9.26 19.49 -11.54
N ASP A 54 -8.42 20.40 -12.01
CA ASP A 54 -7.74 20.23 -13.29
C ASP A 54 -6.66 19.15 -13.21
N VAL A 55 -5.99 19.02 -12.06
CA VAL A 55 -5.09 17.87 -11.82
C VAL A 55 -5.88 16.57 -11.74
N LEU A 56 -7.03 16.54 -11.07
CA LEU A 56 -7.85 15.32 -11.00
C LEU A 56 -8.42 14.91 -12.36
N LYS A 57 -8.71 15.86 -13.26
CA LYS A 57 -9.14 15.58 -14.65
C LYS A 57 -8.03 14.95 -15.49
N GLU A 58 -6.79 15.38 -15.29
CA GLU A 58 -5.64 14.87 -16.05
C GLU A 58 -5.11 13.53 -15.49
N ALA A 59 -5.36 13.26 -14.21
CA ALA A 59 -4.87 12.07 -13.53
C ALA A 59 -5.57 10.79 -14.02
N ARG A 60 -4.79 9.85 -14.55
CA ARG A 60 -5.26 8.50 -14.92
C ARG A 60 -5.54 7.60 -13.70
N MET A 61 -4.85 7.89 -12.60
CA MET A 61 -4.91 7.11 -11.37
C MET A 61 -4.77 8.03 -10.16
N PHE A 62 -5.60 7.79 -9.15
CA PHE A 62 -5.59 8.49 -7.87
C PHE A 62 -5.17 7.51 -6.77
N HIS A 63 -4.00 7.74 -6.21
CA HIS A 63 -3.41 6.92 -5.15
C HIS A 63 -3.60 7.58 -3.78
N PHE A 64 -3.91 6.77 -2.77
CA PHE A 64 -3.92 7.19 -1.37
C PHE A 64 -3.55 6.01 -0.46
N ASN A 65 -3.09 6.33 0.76
CA ASN A 65 -2.80 5.35 1.80
C ASN A 65 -3.84 5.38 2.94
N SER A 66 -3.79 4.43 3.89
CA SER A 66 -4.77 4.44 5.00
C SER A 66 -4.55 5.56 6.01
N GLU A 67 -3.37 6.18 6.07
CA GLU A 67 -3.07 7.24 7.03
C GLU A 67 -4.03 8.43 6.90
N VAL A 68 -4.44 8.77 5.67
CA VAL A 68 -5.41 9.85 5.41
C VAL A 68 -6.79 9.58 6.05
N LEU A 69 -7.10 8.33 6.37
CA LEU A 69 -8.33 7.94 7.08
C LEU A 69 -8.24 8.17 8.59
N THR A 70 -7.08 8.51 9.14
CA THR A 70 -6.94 8.77 10.59
C THR A 70 -7.52 10.14 10.98
N SER A 71 -7.48 11.12 10.08
CA SER A 71 -8.01 12.48 10.28
C SER A 71 -9.44 12.62 9.75
N SER A 72 -10.38 13.05 10.61
CA SER A 72 -11.79 13.19 10.24
C SER A 72 -12.03 14.26 9.16
N SER A 73 -11.27 15.36 9.19
CA SER A 73 -11.33 16.40 8.14
C SER A 73 -10.88 15.84 6.80
N MET A 74 -9.74 15.12 6.79
CA MET A 74 -9.17 14.51 5.59
C MET A 74 -10.06 13.44 4.97
N ARG A 75 -10.78 12.65 5.78
CA ARG A 75 -11.75 11.66 5.26
C ARG A 75 -12.73 12.29 4.28
N SER A 76 -13.32 13.43 4.63
CA SER A 76 -14.31 14.09 3.76
C SER A 76 -13.68 14.54 2.42
N THR A 77 -12.48 15.11 2.49
CA THR A 77 -11.68 15.54 1.33
C THR A 77 -11.29 14.36 0.44
N LEU A 78 -10.85 13.25 1.04
CA LEU A 78 -10.51 12.02 0.34
C LEU A 78 -11.69 11.48 -0.46
N PHE A 79 -12.86 11.27 0.17
CA PHE A 79 -14.02 10.72 -0.53
C PHE A 79 -14.55 11.65 -1.62
N LYS A 80 -14.42 12.97 -1.44
CA LYS A 80 -14.70 13.93 -2.51
C LYS A 80 -13.70 13.80 -3.67
N ALA A 81 -12.40 13.66 -3.38
CA ALA A 81 -11.37 13.45 -4.40
C ALA A 81 -11.60 12.14 -5.17
N ILE A 82 -11.89 11.03 -4.47
CA ILE A 82 -12.25 9.74 -5.06
C ILE A 82 -13.45 9.87 -6.01
N THR A 83 -14.52 10.56 -5.56
CA THR A 83 -15.73 10.78 -6.37
C THR A 83 -15.41 11.55 -7.64
N LEU A 84 -14.60 12.60 -7.54
CA LEU A 84 -14.19 13.43 -8.68
C LEU A 84 -13.26 12.66 -9.64
N SER A 85 -12.27 11.94 -9.13
CA SER A 85 -11.37 11.11 -9.93
C SER A 85 -12.15 10.08 -10.75
N LYS A 86 -13.08 9.35 -10.12
CA LYS A 86 -13.97 8.41 -10.82
C LYS A 86 -14.83 9.11 -11.88
N LYS A 87 -15.38 10.28 -11.57
CA LYS A 87 -16.17 11.08 -12.52
C LYS A 87 -15.36 11.47 -13.76
N PHE A 88 -14.05 11.69 -13.61
CA PHE A 88 -13.15 12.01 -14.72
C PHE A 88 -12.52 10.77 -15.38
N GLY A 89 -12.92 9.55 -14.98
CA GLY A 89 -12.41 8.31 -15.54
C GLY A 89 -11.08 7.82 -14.94
N GLY A 90 -10.60 8.47 -13.88
CA GLY A 90 -9.42 8.03 -13.14
C GLY A 90 -9.69 6.79 -12.30
N LEU A 91 -8.72 5.87 -12.26
CA LEU A 91 -8.76 4.68 -11.42
C LEU A 91 -8.34 5.00 -9.99
N ILE A 92 -8.94 4.32 -9.02
CA ILE A 92 -8.59 4.49 -7.61
C ILE A 92 -7.62 3.38 -7.19
N PHE A 93 -6.44 3.77 -6.75
CA PHE A 93 -5.43 2.88 -6.18
C PHE A 93 -5.38 3.10 -4.67
N PHE A 94 -5.63 2.05 -3.90
CA PHE A 94 -5.54 2.10 -2.44
C PHE A 94 -4.37 1.24 -1.98
N ASP A 95 -3.31 1.88 -1.53
CA ASP A 95 -2.22 1.25 -0.78
C ASP A 95 -2.65 1.18 0.69
N LEU A 96 -2.85 0.00 1.26
CA LEU A 96 -3.37 -0.06 2.61
C LEU A 96 -2.38 0.52 3.62
N ASN A 97 -1.08 0.25 3.48
CA ASN A 97 0.02 0.75 4.32
C ASN A 97 -0.45 1.21 5.71
N LEU A 98 -0.80 0.24 6.56
CA LEU A 98 -1.55 0.40 7.79
C LEU A 98 -0.60 0.68 8.95
N PRO A 99 -0.51 1.93 9.44
CA PRO A 99 0.31 2.23 10.60
C PRO A 99 -0.44 1.80 11.87
N LEU A 100 -0.52 0.49 12.15
CA LEU A 100 -1.28 -0.10 13.27
C LEU A 100 -1.20 0.71 14.60
N PRO A 101 -0.03 1.23 15.04
CA PRO A 101 0.07 2.01 16.27
C PRO A 101 -0.70 3.34 16.29
N LEU A 102 -1.12 3.88 15.13
CA LEU A 102 -1.83 5.16 15.03
C LEU A 102 -3.36 5.01 15.15
N TRP A 103 -3.88 3.79 15.17
CA TRP A 103 -5.31 3.54 15.17
C TRP A 103 -5.86 3.27 16.57
N ARG A 104 -7.01 3.89 16.89
CA ARG A 104 -7.59 3.88 18.24
C ARG A 104 -8.30 2.59 18.62
N SER A 105 -8.98 1.98 17.65
CA SER A 105 -9.75 0.75 17.83
C SER A 105 -9.72 -0.05 16.54
N ARG A 106 -9.55 -1.37 16.67
CA ARG A 106 -9.54 -2.31 15.54
C ARG A 106 -10.83 -2.26 14.73
N ASP A 107 -11.98 -2.20 15.41
CA ASP A 107 -13.28 -2.19 14.73
C ASP A 107 -13.49 -0.88 13.95
N GLU A 108 -13.13 0.25 14.55
CA GLU A 108 -13.19 1.55 13.87
C GLU A 108 -12.28 1.57 12.63
N THR A 109 -11.08 1.01 12.75
CA THR A 109 -10.14 0.86 11.63
C THR A 109 -10.75 0.06 10.50
N ARG A 110 -11.33 -1.11 10.80
CA ARG A 110 -11.96 -1.97 9.78
C ARG A 110 -13.12 -1.28 9.08
N ASP A 111 -13.97 -0.56 9.82
CA ASP A 111 -15.10 0.15 9.23
C ASP A 111 -14.68 1.28 8.28
N LEU A 112 -13.61 2.02 8.64
CA LEU A 112 -13.07 3.09 7.81
C LEU A 112 -12.37 2.55 6.57
N ILE A 113 -11.54 1.51 6.75
CA ILE A 113 -10.90 0.80 5.64
C ILE A 113 -11.97 0.26 4.71
N LYS A 114 -13.00 -0.41 5.22
CA LYS A 114 -14.08 -0.98 4.39
C LYS A 114 -14.74 0.06 3.49
N LYS A 115 -14.98 1.28 3.99
CA LYS A 115 -15.56 2.36 3.17
C LYS A 115 -14.64 2.78 2.02
N ALA A 116 -13.34 2.92 2.28
CA ALA A 116 -12.35 3.27 1.26
C ALA A 116 -12.08 2.10 0.29
N TRP A 117 -12.02 0.88 0.82
CA TRP A 117 -11.83 -0.37 0.10
C TRP A 117 -12.86 -0.54 -1.00
N GLN A 118 -14.15 -0.37 -0.68
CA GLN A 118 -15.25 -0.45 -1.65
C GLN A 118 -15.19 0.60 -2.76
N GLN A 119 -14.33 1.62 -2.63
CA GLN A 119 -14.11 2.62 -3.67
C GLN A 119 -12.92 2.32 -4.57
N ALA A 120 -12.03 1.41 -4.19
CA ALA A 120 -10.80 1.14 -4.92
C ALA A 120 -11.06 0.33 -6.20
N ASN A 121 -10.22 0.54 -7.22
CA ASN A 121 -10.16 -0.33 -8.39
C ASN A 121 -8.94 -1.24 -8.33
N ILE A 122 -7.89 -0.79 -7.66
CA ILE A 122 -6.66 -1.53 -7.44
C ILE A 122 -6.32 -1.37 -5.96
N ILE A 123 -5.91 -2.46 -5.33
CA ILE A 123 -5.51 -2.46 -3.93
C ILE A 123 -4.15 -3.12 -3.82
N GLU A 124 -3.28 -2.55 -2.98
CA GLU A 124 -2.07 -3.20 -2.52
C GLU A 124 -2.16 -3.36 -1.00
N VAL A 125 -1.76 -4.55 -0.53
CA VAL A 125 -1.58 -4.86 0.89
C VAL A 125 -0.30 -5.66 1.06
N SER A 126 0.37 -5.50 2.19
CA SER A 126 1.33 -6.50 2.63
C SER A 126 0.62 -7.79 3.06
N ARG A 127 1.36 -8.90 3.08
CA ARG A 127 0.87 -10.18 3.61
C ARG A 127 0.31 -10.06 5.03
N GLN A 128 0.95 -9.24 5.87
CA GLN A 128 0.55 -9.05 7.26
C GLN A 128 -0.80 -8.31 7.34
N GLU A 129 -0.99 -7.31 6.50
CA GLU A 129 -2.23 -6.57 6.41
C GLU A 129 -3.37 -7.41 5.81
N LEU A 130 -3.08 -8.23 4.79
CA LEU A 130 -4.07 -9.15 4.25
C LEU A 130 -4.67 -10.05 5.34
N GLU A 131 -3.82 -10.66 6.16
CA GLU A 131 -4.26 -11.55 7.23
C GLU A 131 -5.02 -10.81 8.33
N PHE A 132 -4.64 -9.56 8.62
CA PHE A 132 -5.39 -8.69 9.51
C PHE A 132 -6.84 -8.46 9.01
N LEU A 133 -7.02 -8.35 7.70
CA LEU A 133 -8.34 -8.15 7.08
C LEU A 133 -9.20 -9.42 7.07
N LEU A 134 -8.59 -10.58 6.80
CA LEU A 134 -9.27 -11.88 6.66
C LEU A 134 -9.75 -12.42 8.01
N ASP A 135 -8.82 -12.86 8.86
CA ASP A 135 -9.08 -13.37 10.21
C ASP A 135 -7.73 -13.59 10.93
N GLU A 136 -7.22 -12.51 11.54
CA GLU A 136 -5.91 -12.51 12.19
C GLU A 136 -5.78 -13.64 13.23
N GLU A 137 -6.82 -13.95 14.02
CA GLU A 137 -6.72 -15.02 15.02
C GLU A 137 -6.59 -16.40 14.39
N HIS A 138 -7.27 -16.66 13.28
CA HIS A 138 -7.11 -17.90 12.53
C HIS A 138 -5.69 -18.03 11.97
N TYR A 139 -5.17 -16.98 11.33
CA TYR A 139 -3.85 -17.02 10.70
C TYR A 139 -2.69 -16.91 11.69
N GLU A 140 -2.84 -16.19 12.80
CA GLU A 140 -1.89 -16.19 13.93
C GLU A 140 -1.79 -17.58 14.56
N ARG A 141 -2.92 -18.28 14.78
CA ARG A 141 -2.91 -19.66 15.30
C ARG A 141 -2.32 -20.66 14.30
N LYS A 142 -2.54 -20.46 12.99
CA LYS A 142 -1.89 -21.23 11.92
C LYS A 142 -0.37 -20.96 11.87
N ARG A 143 0.06 -19.78 12.31
CA ARG A 143 1.46 -19.35 12.44
C ARG A 143 2.04 -19.69 13.81
N ASN A 144 2.45 -20.94 14.00
CA ASN A 144 3.35 -21.31 15.10
C ASN A 144 4.79 -20.77 14.81
N TYR A 145 5.00 -19.45 14.73
CA TYR A 145 6.15 -18.85 14.03
C TYR A 145 7.03 -17.88 14.85
N ARG A 146 8.33 -17.85 14.50
CA ARG A 146 9.31 -16.80 14.84
C ARG A 146 9.79 -16.14 13.54
N PRO A 147 9.69 -14.81 13.37
CA PRO A 147 10.15 -14.14 12.18
C PRO A 147 11.64 -14.34 11.86
N GLN A 148 11.92 -15.04 10.75
CA GLN A 148 13.23 -15.15 10.13
C GLN A 148 13.45 -13.94 9.21
N TYR A 149 13.96 -12.86 9.80
CA TYR A 149 14.26 -11.64 9.06
C TYR A 149 15.58 -11.71 8.28
N TYR A 150 16.42 -12.73 8.47
CA TYR A 150 17.72 -12.83 7.81
C TYR A 150 17.85 -14.15 7.04
N ALA A 151 18.52 -14.10 5.89
CA ALA A 151 18.99 -15.26 5.14
C ALA A 151 20.50 -15.08 4.95
N GLU A 152 21.27 -16.13 5.23
CA GLU A 152 22.74 -16.11 5.12
C GLU A 152 23.20 -16.25 3.67
N ASN A 153 22.34 -16.75 2.78
CA ASN A 153 22.62 -16.86 1.35
C ASN A 153 21.34 -16.86 0.49
N TYR A 154 21.51 -16.69 -0.82
CA TYR A 154 20.42 -16.63 -1.79
C TYR A 154 19.59 -17.92 -1.85
N GLU A 155 20.22 -19.10 -1.76
CA GLU A 155 19.52 -20.39 -1.77
C GLU A 155 18.56 -20.56 -0.55
N GLN A 156 18.92 -20.00 0.61
CA GLN A 156 18.01 -19.94 1.77
C GLN A 156 16.78 -19.06 1.53
N THR A 157 16.87 -18.02 0.68
CA THR A 157 15.69 -17.20 0.32
C THR A 157 14.69 -17.97 -0.56
N LYS A 158 15.21 -18.88 -1.41
CA LYS A 158 14.40 -19.80 -2.21
C LYS A 158 13.72 -20.86 -1.36
N GLN A 159 14.39 -21.34 -0.31
CA GLN A 159 13.88 -22.33 0.64
C GLN A 159 13.14 -21.72 1.86
N ARG A 160 12.75 -20.44 1.82
CA ARG A 160 11.91 -19.84 2.88
C ARG A 160 10.64 -20.69 3.02
N ARG A 161 10.57 -21.43 4.14
CA ARG A 161 9.63 -22.52 4.43
C ARG A 161 8.13 -22.16 4.37
N ASN A 162 7.77 -20.89 4.19
CA ASN A 162 6.42 -20.37 4.42
C ASN A 162 5.82 -19.66 3.19
N TYR A 163 6.15 -20.12 1.98
CA TYR A 163 5.43 -19.71 0.77
C TYR A 163 3.97 -20.13 0.87
N TYR A 164 3.06 -19.18 0.77
CA TYR A 164 1.62 -19.43 0.71
C TYR A 164 0.98 -18.40 -0.21
N HIS A 165 0.39 -18.87 -1.31
CA HIS A 165 -0.49 -18.07 -2.14
C HIS A 165 -1.92 -18.40 -1.71
N TYR A 166 -2.63 -17.41 -1.17
CA TYR A 166 -4.01 -17.57 -0.71
C TYR A 166 -4.89 -17.95 -1.88
N THR A 167 -5.86 -18.85 -1.67
CA THR A 167 -6.75 -19.27 -2.74
C THR A 167 -7.78 -18.18 -3.05
N PRO A 168 -8.39 -18.18 -4.25
CA PRO A 168 -9.49 -17.26 -4.57
C PRO A 168 -10.63 -17.29 -3.54
N GLU A 169 -10.92 -18.45 -2.93
CA GLU A 169 -11.95 -18.59 -1.89
C GLU A 169 -11.56 -17.87 -0.59
N GLU A 170 -10.28 -17.89 -0.22
CA GLU A 170 -9.78 -17.14 0.94
C GLU A 170 -9.82 -15.63 0.68
N ILE A 171 -9.61 -15.19 -0.56
CA ILE A 171 -9.63 -13.78 -0.96
C ILE A 171 -11.06 -13.25 -1.19
N ALA A 172 -12.01 -14.13 -1.54
CA ALA A 172 -13.38 -13.76 -1.90
C ALA A 172 -14.08 -12.79 -0.92
N PRO A 173 -13.92 -12.89 0.42
CA PRO A 173 -14.55 -11.95 1.35
C PRO A 173 -14.09 -10.48 1.19
N LEU A 174 -12.91 -10.26 0.62
CA LEU A 174 -12.36 -8.93 0.36
C LEU A 174 -12.72 -8.41 -1.03
N TRP A 175 -13.29 -9.24 -1.89
CA TRP A 175 -13.59 -8.87 -3.26
C TRP A 175 -14.87 -8.00 -3.36
N HIS A 176 -14.90 -7.12 -4.35
CA HIS A 176 -16.10 -6.39 -4.74
C HIS A 176 -16.07 -6.11 -6.25
N ASP A 177 -17.24 -5.87 -6.85
CA ASP A 177 -17.39 -5.79 -8.31
C ASP A 177 -16.54 -4.70 -9.00
N GLY A 178 -16.15 -3.67 -8.24
CA GLY A 178 -15.30 -2.58 -8.73
C GLY A 178 -13.80 -2.87 -8.70
N LEU A 179 -13.37 -3.93 -7.99
CA LEU A 179 -11.98 -4.31 -7.82
C LEU A 179 -11.49 -5.05 -9.06
N LYS A 180 -10.46 -4.51 -9.69
CA LYS A 180 -9.80 -5.08 -10.87
C LYS A 180 -8.61 -5.95 -10.48
N LEU A 181 -7.79 -5.48 -9.55
CA LEU A 181 -6.58 -6.15 -9.11
C LEU A 181 -6.36 -5.97 -7.61
N LEU A 182 -5.99 -7.05 -6.93
CA LEU A 182 -5.46 -7.03 -5.57
C LEU A 182 -4.02 -7.55 -5.61
N PHE A 183 -3.09 -6.74 -5.11
CA PHE A 183 -1.70 -7.12 -4.94
C PHE A 183 -1.42 -7.41 -3.47
N VAL A 184 -0.67 -8.49 -3.22
CA VAL A 184 -0.22 -8.87 -1.89
C VAL A 184 1.30 -8.98 -1.89
N THR A 185 1.98 -8.07 -1.19
CA THR A 185 3.44 -8.04 -1.11
C THR A 185 3.95 -8.84 0.10
N ASP A 186 4.97 -9.66 -0.11
CA ASP A 186 5.72 -10.34 0.95
C ASP A 186 7.18 -9.86 0.91
N GLY A 187 7.37 -8.61 1.36
CA GLY A 187 8.59 -7.84 1.13
C GLY A 187 8.76 -7.48 -0.35
N THR A 188 10.02 -7.30 -0.77
CA THR A 188 10.39 -6.99 -2.17
C THR A 188 10.56 -8.22 -3.05
N LEU A 189 10.47 -9.43 -2.47
CA LEU A 189 10.77 -10.67 -3.18
C LEU A 189 9.58 -11.22 -3.96
N ARG A 190 8.37 -11.14 -3.39
CA ARG A 190 7.18 -11.75 -4.00
C ARG A 190 6.02 -10.77 -4.02
N ILE A 191 5.43 -10.66 -5.20
CA ILE A 191 4.18 -9.95 -5.44
C ILE A 191 3.17 -11.00 -5.88
N HIS A 192 2.26 -11.32 -4.98
CA HIS A 192 1.08 -12.10 -5.33
C HIS A 192 0.05 -11.16 -5.95
N TYR A 193 -0.71 -11.65 -6.92
CA TYR A 193 -1.75 -10.86 -7.56
C TYR A 193 -3.01 -11.69 -7.74
N TYR A 194 -4.14 -11.00 -7.69
CA TYR A 194 -5.46 -11.58 -7.87
C TYR A 194 -6.28 -10.67 -8.80
N SER A 195 -7.03 -11.28 -9.70
CA SER A 195 -8.01 -10.66 -10.58
C SER A 195 -9.28 -11.52 -10.61
N PRO A 196 -10.38 -11.07 -11.24
CA PRO A 196 -11.59 -11.89 -11.36
C PRO A 196 -11.40 -13.17 -12.18
N SER A 197 -10.38 -13.23 -13.05
CA SER A 197 -10.20 -14.31 -14.03
C SER A 197 -8.92 -15.13 -13.85
N PHE A 198 -7.96 -14.59 -13.10
CA PHE A 198 -6.65 -15.22 -12.88
C PHE A 198 -5.98 -14.69 -11.62
N ASP A 199 -5.13 -15.50 -11.04
CA ASP A 199 -4.26 -15.18 -9.91
C ASP A 199 -2.88 -15.82 -10.13
N GLY A 200 -1.89 -15.34 -9.39
CA GLY A 200 -0.55 -15.89 -9.45
C GLY A 200 0.47 -15.11 -8.65
N VAL A 201 1.75 -15.41 -8.92
CA VAL A 201 2.88 -14.86 -8.16
C VAL A 201 4.01 -14.48 -9.10
N VAL A 202 4.48 -13.25 -8.98
CA VAL A 202 5.75 -12.83 -9.56
C VAL A 202 6.82 -12.82 -8.49
N VAL A 203 7.94 -13.47 -8.78
CA VAL A 203 9.15 -13.43 -7.95
C VAL A 203 10.10 -12.41 -8.55
N GLY A 204 10.48 -11.41 -7.76
CA GLY A 204 11.44 -10.39 -8.14
C GLY A 204 12.86 -10.95 -8.32
N THR A 205 13.75 -10.13 -8.87
CA THR A 205 15.14 -10.52 -9.19
C THR A 205 16.06 -10.42 -7.97
N GLU A 206 15.77 -11.22 -6.94
CA GLU A 206 16.54 -11.36 -5.69
C GLU A 206 16.15 -10.37 -4.56
N ASP A 207 15.87 -10.92 -3.37
CA ASP A 207 15.74 -10.14 -2.14
C ASP A 207 17.13 -9.58 -1.83
N VAL A 208 17.28 -8.29 -1.58
CA VAL A 208 18.57 -7.76 -1.09
C VAL A 208 18.89 -8.53 0.18
N LEU A 209 19.97 -9.32 0.14
CA LEU A 209 20.47 -10.04 1.31
C LEU A 209 20.53 -9.04 2.45
N ILE A 210 19.94 -9.40 3.61
CA ILE A 210 20.09 -8.58 4.81
C ILE A 210 21.56 -8.71 5.20
N THR A 211 22.37 -7.80 4.71
CA THR A 211 23.77 -7.69 5.07
C THR A 211 23.90 -6.65 6.18
N PRO A 212 25.03 -6.62 6.90
CA PRO A 212 25.36 -5.50 7.80
C PRO A 212 25.34 -4.13 7.12
N PHE A 213 25.31 -4.08 5.77
CA PHE A 213 25.25 -2.85 4.97
C PHE A 213 23.82 -2.54 4.46
N THR A 214 22.83 -3.38 4.76
CA THR A 214 21.43 -3.10 4.48
C THR A 214 20.91 -2.13 5.55
N CYS A 215 21.04 -0.84 5.27
CA CYS A 215 20.83 0.21 6.28
C CYS A 215 19.39 0.70 6.40
N ASP A 216 18.60 0.69 5.32
CA ASP A 216 17.25 1.27 5.30
C ASP A 216 16.34 0.57 4.27
N ARG A 217 15.10 0.24 4.67
CA ARG A 217 14.04 -0.33 3.81
C ARG A 217 12.74 0.47 3.86
N THR A 218 12.72 1.62 4.54
CA THR A 218 11.48 2.35 4.84
C THR A 218 10.70 2.73 3.58
N GLY A 219 11.36 2.92 2.43
CA GLY A 219 10.71 3.23 1.15
C GLY A 219 10.58 2.06 0.16
N SER A 220 10.93 0.82 0.52
CA SER A 220 10.93 -0.28 -0.46
C SER A 220 9.52 -0.67 -0.90
N GLY A 221 8.53 -0.61 0.00
CA GLY A 221 7.12 -0.82 -0.34
C GLY A 221 6.60 0.24 -1.31
N ASP A 222 6.84 1.52 -0.99
CA ASP A 222 6.45 2.65 -1.84
C ASP A 222 7.05 2.55 -3.25
N ALA A 223 8.29 2.05 -3.37
CA ALA A 223 8.95 1.83 -4.66
C ALA A 223 8.24 0.75 -5.50
N VAL A 224 7.84 -0.36 -4.88
CA VAL A 224 7.06 -1.43 -5.53
C VAL A 224 5.71 -0.88 -6.00
N VAL A 225 4.98 -0.16 -5.13
CA VAL A 225 3.70 0.47 -5.47
C VAL A 225 3.85 1.44 -6.64
N ALA A 226 4.87 2.30 -6.62
CA ALA A 226 5.16 3.22 -7.71
C ALA A 226 5.48 2.49 -9.03
N GLY A 227 6.21 1.38 -8.96
CA GLY A 227 6.50 0.50 -10.09
C GLY A 227 5.23 -0.10 -10.71
N ILE A 228 4.37 -0.67 -9.87
CA ILE A 228 3.06 -1.22 -10.26
C ILE A 228 2.20 -0.14 -10.93
N MET A 229 2.03 1.02 -10.27
CA MET A 229 1.24 2.13 -10.80
C MET A 229 1.75 2.62 -12.17
N ARG A 230 3.07 2.74 -12.34
CA ARG A 230 3.68 3.13 -13.61
C ARG A 230 3.33 2.15 -14.73
N LYS A 231 3.33 0.85 -14.43
CA LYS A 231 3.01 -0.18 -15.43
C LYS A 231 1.53 -0.23 -15.75
N LEU A 232 0.67 -0.20 -14.75
CA LEU A 232 -0.79 -0.15 -14.96
C LEU A 232 -1.24 1.07 -15.78
N THR A 233 -0.57 2.22 -15.62
CA THR A 233 -0.90 3.44 -16.38
C THR A 233 -0.38 3.46 -17.82
N THR A 234 0.54 2.55 -18.17
CA THR A 234 1.17 2.47 -19.50
C THR A 234 0.84 1.16 -20.25
N GLN A 235 0.29 0.16 -19.55
CA GLN A 235 -0.02 -1.18 -20.06
C GLN A 235 -1.39 -1.64 -19.51
N PRO A 236 -2.52 -1.06 -19.98
CA PRO A 236 -3.86 -1.43 -19.50
C PRO A 236 -4.23 -2.89 -19.76
N GLU A 237 -3.55 -3.59 -20.68
CA GLU A 237 -3.72 -5.02 -20.95
C GLU A 237 -3.47 -5.87 -19.70
N MET A 238 -2.68 -5.37 -18.74
CA MET A 238 -2.43 -6.01 -17.45
C MET A 238 -3.71 -6.38 -16.68
N TYR A 239 -4.85 -5.70 -16.92
CA TYR A 239 -6.10 -6.04 -16.25
C TYR A 239 -6.76 -7.33 -16.76
N HIS A 240 -6.37 -7.80 -17.94
CA HIS A 240 -7.08 -8.87 -18.65
C HIS A 240 -6.15 -9.94 -19.27
N ASP A 241 -4.84 -9.70 -19.28
CA ASP A 241 -3.82 -10.60 -19.80
C ASP A 241 -2.78 -10.91 -18.72
N GLN A 242 -2.80 -12.16 -18.24
CA GLN A 242 -1.91 -12.64 -17.19
C GLN A 242 -0.44 -12.59 -17.59
N ASP A 243 -0.09 -12.96 -18.83
CA ASP A 243 1.29 -12.96 -19.31
C ASP A 243 1.85 -11.53 -19.38
N VAL A 244 1.04 -10.56 -19.83
CA VAL A 244 1.41 -9.15 -19.80
C VAL A 244 1.59 -8.68 -18.37
N LEU A 245 0.63 -8.98 -17.48
CA LEU A 245 0.71 -8.61 -16.07
C LEU A 245 1.99 -9.13 -15.42
N GLU A 246 2.30 -10.42 -15.55
CA GLU A 246 3.50 -11.00 -14.96
C GLU A 246 4.79 -10.38 -15.49
N ARG A 247 4.90 -10.16 -16.81
CA ARG A 247 6.08 -9.53 -17.41
C ARG A 247 6.27 -8.10 -16.93
N GLN A 248 5.19 -7.33 -16.80
CA GLN A 248 5.28 -5.94 -16.37
C GLN A 248 5.51 -5.82 -14.87
N LEU A 249 4.96 -6.70 -14.05
CA LEU A 249 5.18 -6.71 -12.60
C LEU A 249 6.64 -6.93 -12.22
N ARG A 250 7.45 -7.61 -13.04
CA ARG A 250 8.91 -7.75 -12.81
C ARG A 250 9.68 -6.43 -12.83
N PHE A 251 9.06 -5.34 -13.28
CA PHE A 251 9.62 -3.99 -13.19
C PHE A 251 9.52 -3.40 -11.78
N ALA A 252 8.49 -3.79 -11.03
CA ALA A 252 8.25 -3.37 -9.65
C ALA A 252 9.09 -4.23 -8.70
#